data_AF-A0A7X6W5L9-F1
#
_entry.id   AF-A0A7X6W5L9-F1
#
_cell.length_a   1.000
_cell.length_b   1.000
_cell.length_c   1.000
_cell.angle_alpha   90.00
_cell.angle_beta   90.00
_cell.angle_gamma   90.00
#
_symmetry.space_group_name_H-M   'P 1'
#
loop_
_entity.id
_entity.type
_entity.pdbx_description
1 polymer ?
#
loop_
_entity_poly.entity_id
_entity_poly.type
_entity_poly.pdbx_seq_one_letter_code
_entity_poly.pdbx_strand_id
1 'polypeptide(L)'
;MHRRWRVTAALYGLALLLGVGLPVLAAQQAETAMVIESEHLRYAVGNDANIVSFVDRATGTDYRASGAAACARVCKAGREYPARAASWNAGRLTLGFGDAGVTAVLKVTASKHAITLEVDSVEGEGIEWLLFADIPLSLKGQPEEAFAACALALNLKTRVPDLPRPASRLRAFCYPRTGLSGAAVALVAAPPDRLRAALQEVVRAAPELPKSPIGGPWALDSPDNRGSYLFNFTDLTEETVDDWIRLAKTLGITQIDFHGGRSFRFGDCEPNPKTYPRGIASLKAVIDRLHAAGIKAGLHTYAMFIDKRCPWVTPVPHPDLGKDATFTLATELSADA
;
A
#
# COMPACT_ATOMS: atom_id res chain seq x y z
N MET A 1 -50.55 -57.69 44.17
CA MET A 1 -50.22 -59.09 43.83
C MET A 1 -48.71 -59.21 43.65
N HIS A 2 -48.07 -59.94 44.59
CA HIS A 2 -46.87 -60.80 44.50
C HIS A 2 -45.88 -60.65 43.31
N ARG A 3 -44.55 -60.75 43.43
CA ARG A 3 -43.60 -61.11 44.51
C ARG A 3 -42.18 -60.77 43.99
N ARG A 4 -41.31 -60.37 44.94
CA ARG A 4 -39.83 -60.32 44.98
C ARG A 4 -39.06 -61.19 43.97
N TRP A 5 -37.85 -60.78 43.58
CA TRP A 5 -36.56 -61.45 43.86
C TRP A 5 -35.40 -60.43 43.89
N ARG A 6 -34.53 -60.54 44.91
CA ARG A 6 -33.22 -59.88 45.06
C ARG A 6 -32.16 -60.84 44.51
N VAL A 7 -31.07 -60.34 43.89
CA VAL A 7 -29.69 -60.85 44.13
C VAL A 7 -28.67 -59.73 43.86
N THR A 8 -27.80 -59.54 44.86
CA THR A 8 -26.56 -58.76 44.93
C THR A 8 -25.39 -59.36 44.15
N ALA A 9 -24.53 -58.54 43.55
CA ALA A 9 -23.08 -58.80 43.50
C ALA A 9 -22.31 -57.50 43.16
N ALA A 10 -21.47 -57.07 44.10
CA ALA A 10 -20.43 -56.07 43.90
C ALA A 10 -19.16 -56.76 43.39
N LEU A 11 -18.42 -56.12 42.48
CA LEU A 11 -17.01 -56.45 42.22
C LEU A 11 -16.25 -55.15 41.88
N TYR A 12 -15.22 -54.91 42.68
CA TYR A 12 -14.26 -53.82 42.60
C TYR A 12 -13.34 -54.00 41.39
N GLY A 13 -13.16 -52.95 40.59
CA GLY A 13 -12.11 -52.86 39.57
C GLY A 13 -11.22 -51.66 39.84
N LEU A 14 -10.06 -51.91 40.46
CA LEU A 14 -8.99 -50.94 40.66
C LEU A 14 -8.12 -50.91 39.39
N ALA A 15 -8.25 -49.88 38.57
CA ALA A 15 -7.38 -49.67 37.41
C ALA A 15 -6.20 -48.76 37.81
N LEU A 16 -5.00 -49.34 37.94
CA LEU A 16 -3.75 -48.60 37.99
C LEU A 16 -3.45 -48.01 36.60
N LEU A 17 -3.56 -46.70 36.46
CA LEU A 17 -3.04 -45.95 35.30
C LEU A 17 -1.63 -45.45 35.62
N LEU A 18 -0.63 -46.19 35.14
CA LEU A 18 0.74 -45.70 34.99
C LEU A 18 0.79 -44.76 33.78
N GLY A 19 0.52 -43.47 34.02
CA GLY A 19 0.70 -42.41 33.03
C GLY A 19 2.16 -41.98 32.97
N VAL A 20 2.87 -42.45 31.94
CA VAL A 20 4.20 -41.97 31.55
C VAL A 20 4.13 -40.46 31.29
N GLY A 21 4.86 -39.68 32.09
CA GLY A 21 4.98 -38.24 31.89
C GLY A 21 5.67 -37.95 30.57
N LEU A 22 4.90 -37.54 29.56
CA LEU A 22 5.45 -36.90 28.37
C LEU A 22 6.12 -35.60 28.80
N PRO A 23 7.39 -35.34 28.43
CA PRO A 23 8.00 -34.07 28.70
C PRO A 23 7.23 -33.02 27.89
N VAL A 24 6.54 -32.13 28.59
CA VAL A 24 6.08 -30.87 28.00
C VAL A 24 7.34 -30.12 27.60
N LEU A 25 7.68 -30.15 26.31
CA LEU A 25 8.61 -29.20 25.72
C LEU A 25 8.02 -27.82 25.96
N ALA A 26 8.46 -27.17 27.03
CA ALA A 26 8.24 -25.75 27.21
C ALA A 26 8.82 -25.07 25.97
N ALA A 27 7.97 -24.51 25.13
CA ALA A 27 8.42 -23.65 24.04
C ALA A 27 9.23 -22.53 24.69
N GLN A 28 10.54 -22.56 24.50
CA GLN A 28 11.42 -21.53 25.00
C GLN A 28 10.99 -20.23 24.32
N GLN A 29 10.42 -19.32 25.11
CA GLN A 29 9.88 -18.07 24.60
C GLN A 29 11.04 -17.28 24.01
N ALA A 30 11.02 -17.08 22.70
CA ALA A 30 12.08 -16.35 22.00
C ALA A 30 12.29 -14.98 22.66
N GLU A 31 13.53 -14.63 22.94
CA GLU A 31 13.88 -13.37 23.58
C GLU A 31 13.55 -12.22 22.62
N THR A 32 13.04 -11.10 23.15
CA THR A 32 12.67 -9.96 22.32
C THR A 32 13.93 -9.28 21.80
N ALA A 33 14.11 -9.22 20.48
CA ALA A 33 15.23 -8.54 19.86
C ALA A 33 15.00 -7.03 19.80
N MET A 34 13.82 -6.61 19.35
CA MET A 34 13.48 -5.19 19.16
C MET A 34 12.16 -4.87 19.84
N VAL A 35 12.11 -3.73 20.52
CA VAL A 35 10.88 -3.04 20.91
C VAL A 35 11.01 -1.60 20.45
N ILE A 36 10.00 -1.10 19.74
CA ILE A 36 9.93 0.29 19.30
C ILE A 36 8.52 0.82 19.54
N GLU A 37 8.42 2.09 19.94
CA GLU A 37 7.15 2.71 20.34
C GLU A 37 6.94 4.04 19.62
N SER A 38 5.72 4.28 19.15
CA SER A 38 5.17 5.61 18.88
C SER A 38 4.19 6.00 19.99
N GLU A 39 3.40 7.07 19.84
CA GLU A 39 2.38 7.46 20.81
C GLU A 39 1.36 6.34 21.08
N HIS A 40 0.84 5.73 20.02
CA HIS A 40 -0.25 4.75 20.11
C HIS A 40 0.19 3.30 19.89
N LEU A 41 1.35 3.05 19.30
CA LEU A 41 1.78 1.71 18.92
C LEU A 41 3.05 1.30 19.68
N ARG A 42 3.05 0.09 20.24
CA ARG A 42 4.26 -0.64 20.62
C ARG A 42 4.40 -1.85 19.69
N TYR A 43 5.50 -1.93 18.96
CA TYR A 43 5.80 -3.02 18.05
C TYR A 43 7.05 -3.77 18.52
N ALA A 44 6.98 -5.09 18.57
CA ALA A 44 8.09 -5.93 19.01
C ALA A 44 8.36 -7.12 18.09
N VAL A 45 9.65 -7.43 17.92
CA VAL A 45 10.16 -8.55 17.11
C VAL A 45 11.11 -9.38 17.97
N GLY A 46 10.96 -10.70 17.91
CA GLY A 46 11.78 -11.68 18.63
C GLY A 46 13.10 -11.96 17.91
N ASN A 47 14.06 -12.55 18.61
CA ASN A 47 15.35 -12.96 18.03
C ASN A 47 15.23 -14.05 16.94
N ASP A 48 14.08 -14.72 16.86
CA ASP A 48 13.67 -15.65 15.81
C ASP A 48 13.05 -14.95 14.59
N ALA A 49 13.06 -13.61 14.59
CA ALA A 49 12.41 -12.73 13.61
C ALA A 49 10.87 -12.87 13.53
N ASN A 50 10.22 -13.51 14.50
CA ASN A 50 8.78 -13.50 14.60
C ASN A 50 8.27 -12.22 15.29
N ILE A 51 7.06 -11.81 14.94
CA ILE A 51 6.39 -10.70 15.61
C ILE A 51 5.98 -11.14 17.01
N VAL A 52 6.51 -10.45 18.02
CA VAL A 52 6.20 -10.70 19.43
C VAL A 52 4.89 -10.03 19.79
N SER A 53 4.71 -8.76 19.39
CA SER A 53 3.48 -8.03 19.68
C SER A 53 3.28 -6.80 18.77
N PHE A 54 2.01 -6.39 18.63
CA PHE A 54 1.58 -5.17 17.97
C PHE A 54 0.49 -4.51 18.83
N VAL A 55 0.91 -3.74 19.82
CA VAL A 55 0.06 -3.34 20.96
C VAL A 55 -0.43 -1.91 20.82
N ASP A 56 -1.73 -1.71 21.00
CA ASP A 56 -2.29 -0.40 21.30
C ASP A 56 -1.86 0.01 22.72
N ARG A 57 -1.03 1.05 22.82
CA ARG A 57 -0.45 1.51 24.09
C ARG A 57 -1.47 2.08 25.05
N ALA A 58 -2.62 2.55 24.56
CA ALA A 58 -3.65 3.12 25.41
C ALA A 58 -4.43 2.03 26.17
N THR A 59 -4.74 0.91 25.51
CA THR A 59 -5.55 -0.17 26.09
C THR A 59 -4.73 -1.38 26.54
N GLY A 60 -3.50 -1.52 26.07
CA GLY A 60 -2.69 -2.73 26.24
C GLY A 60 -3.13 -3.90 25.36
N THR A 61 -4.09 -3.69 24.45
CA THR A 61 -4.59 -4.73 23.56
C THR A 61 -3.55 -5.07 22.50
N ASP A 62 -3.15 -6.34 22.41
CA ASP A 62 -2.29 -6.83 21.34
C ASP A 62 -3.12 -7.22 20.11
N TYR A 63 -2.85 -6.54 19.00
CA TYR A 63 -3.49 -6.75 17.72
C TYR A 63 -2.69 -7.63 16.77
N ARG A 64 -1.61 -8.29 17.22
CA ARG A 64 -0.94 -9.31 16.42
C ARG A 64 -1.90 -10.46 16.11
N ALA A 65 -1.88 -10.97 14.87
CA ALA A 65 -2.58 -12.21 14.52
C ALA A 65 -2.09 -13.42 15.35
N SER A 66 -2.91 -14.45 15.45
CA SER A 66 -2.55 -15.69 16.13
C SER A 66 -1.55 -16.52 15.31
N GLY A 67 -0.67 -17.26 16.00
CA GLY A 67 0.36 -18.10 15.38
C GLY A 67 1.71 -17.39 15.16
N ALA A 68 2.72 -18.16 14.76
CA ALA A 68 4.03 -17.61 14.43
C ALA A 68 3.97 -16.86 13.10
N ALA A 69 4.41 -15.60 13.11
CA ALA A 69 4.45 -14.74 11.94
C ALA A 69 5.82 -14.06 11.84
N ALA A 70 6.63 -14.49 10.87
CA ALA A 70 7.90 -13.84 10.57
C ALA A 70 7.63 -12.40 10.10
N CYS A 71 8.39 -11.44 10.62
CA CYS A 71 8.22 -10.02 10.31
C CYS A 71 8.66 -9.64 8.88
N ALA A 72 9.40 -10.51 8.20
CA ALA A 72 9.90 -10.28 6.84
C ALA A 72 10.08 -11.60 6.08
N ARG A 73 10.12 -11.51 4.74
CA ARG A 73 10.39 -12.63 3.81
C ARG A 73 11.22 -12.17 2.63
N VAL A 74 11.97 -13.09 2.02
CA VAL A 74 12.66 -12.87 0.75
C VAL A 74 12.25 -13.94 -0.25
N CYS A 75 12.13 -13.59 -1.53
CA CYS A 75 12.00 -14.55 -2.61
C CYS A 75 13.30 -14.64 -3.40
N LYS A 76 13.72 -15.88 -3.65
CA LYS A 76 14.92 -16.23 -4.41
C LYS A 76 14.68 -17.54 -5.14
N ALA A 77 14.96 -17.57 -6.44
CA ALA A 77 14.73 -18.72 -7.32
C ALA A 77 13.28 -19.26 -7.22
N GLY A 78 12.30 -18.36 -7.20
CA GLY A 78 10.86 -18.68 -7.11
C GLY A 78 10.40 -19.23 -5.76
N ARG A 79 11.28 -19.29 -4.74
CA ARG A 79 10.94 -19.79 -3.40
C ARG A 79 10.99 -18.67 -2.36
N GLU A 80 9.99 -18.67 -1.48
CA GLU A 80 9.96 -17.78 -0.31
C GLU A 80 10.73 -18.36 0.87
N TYR A 81 11.48 -17.47 1.54
CA TYR A 81 12.21 -17.75 2.76
C TYR A 81 11.80 -16.72 3.81
N PRO A 82 11.20 -17.13 4.94
CA PRO A 82 10.93 -16.22 6.04
C PRO A 82 12.24 -15.83 6.75
N ALA A 83 12.26 -14.65 7.36
CA ALA A 83 13.31 -14.33 8.32
C ALA A 83 13.29 -15.34 9.48
N ARG A 84 14.47 -15.74 9.96
CA ARG A 84 14.67 -16.76 11.01
C ARG A 84 15.52 -16.27 12.17
N ALA A 85 16.20 -15.14 12.00
CA ALA A 85 17.04 -14.53 13.00
C ALA A 85 16.87 -13.01 12.94
N ALA A 86 16.79 -12.38 14.10
CA ALA A 86 16.81 -10.94 14.23
C ALA A 86 17.77 -10.52 15.34
N SER A 87 18.52 -9.45 15.10
CA SER A 87 19.31 -8.77 16.12
C SER A 87 19.10 -7.27 16.01
N TRP A 88 19.11 -6.59 17.16
CA TRP A 88 18.87 -5.16 17.25
C TRP A 88 20.08 -4.47 17.83
N ASN A 89 20.58 -3.45 17.12
CA ASN A 89 21.67 -2.63 17.61
C ASN A 89 21.53 -1.19 17.07
N ALA A 90 21.62 -0.20 17.96
CA ALA A 90 21.70 1.22 17.59
C ALA A 90 20.68 1.69 16.53
N GLY A 91 19.40 1.31 16.67
CA GLY A 91 18.34 1.71 15.72
C GLY A 91 18.27 0.87 14.44
N ARG A 92 19.04 -0.21 14.36
CA ARG A 92 19.10 -1.11 13.20
C ARG A 92 18.67 -2.52 13.57
N LEU A 93 17.69 -3.04 12.85
CA LEU A 93 17.22 -4.43 12.93
C LEU A 93 17.87 -5.24 11.81
N THR A 94 18.77 -6.15 12.16
CA THR A 94 19.40 -7.07 11.20
C THR A 94 18.60 -8.35 11.14
N LEU A 95 18.17 -8.75 9.95
CA LEU A 95 17.33 -9.91 9.67
C LEU A 95 18.10 -10.92 8.82
N GLY A 96 18.16 -12.17 9.28
CA GLY A 96 18.74 -13.29 8.55
C GLY A 96 17.68 -14.22 7.97
N PHE A 97 17.82 -14.59 6.71
CA PHE A 97 16.85 -15.43 5.97
C PHE A 97 17.30 -16.89 5.80
N GLY A 98 18.16 -17.38 6.73
CA GLY A 98 18.59 -18.79 6.80
C GLY A 98 19.13 -19.32 5.47
N ASP A 99 18.51 -20.40 4.98
CA ASP A 99 18.88 -21.13 3.75
C ASP A 99 18.91 -20.25 2.49
N ALA A 100 18.30 -19.06 2.49
CA ALA A 100 18.40 -18.14 1.36
C ALA A 100 19.83 -17.58 1.18
N GLY A 101 20.63 -17.56 2.25
CA GLY A 101 21.92 -16.86 2.29
C GLY A 101 21.77 -15.35 2.08
N VAL A 102 20.69 -14.77 2.61
CA VAL A 102 20.36 -13.35 2.51
C VAL A 102 20.31 -12.74 3.90
N THR A 103 20.82 -11.52 4.02
CA THR A 103 20.72 -10.66 5.21
C THR A 103 20.15 -9.32 4.81
N ALA A 104 19.23 -8.76 5.58
CA ALA A 104 18.75 -7.40 5.38
C ALA A 104 18.88 -6.59 6.68
N VAL A 105 19.31 -5.34 6.57
CA VAL A 105 19.37 -4.41 7.69
C VAL A 105 18.29 -3.36 7.51
N LEU A 106 17.38 -3.26 8.47
CA LEU A 106 16.37 -2.22 8.51
C LEU A 106 16.79 -1.14 9.50
N LYS A 107 16.90 0.10 9.05
CA LYS A 107 16.91 1.26 9.94
C LYS A 107 15.47 1.49 10.42
N VAL A 108 15.29 1.54 11.73
CA VAL A 108 13.97 1.70 12.35
C VAL A 108 13.96 2.95 13.19
N THR A 109 13.02 3.85 12.90
CA THR A 109 12.85 5.11 13.62
C THR A 109 11.42 5.27 14.08
N ALA A 110 11.22 5.88 15.25
CA ALA A 110 9.91 6.27 15.72
C ALA A 110 9.74 7.78 15.62
N SER A 111 8.61 8.20 15.07
CA SER A 111 8.07 9.54 15.25
C SER A 111 6.90 9.48 16.24
N LYS A 112 6.28 10.63 16.52
CA LYS A 112 5.12 10.67 17.41
C LYS A 112 4.00 9.71 16.97
N HIS A 113 3.68 9.65 15.69
CA HIS A 113 2.51 8.89 15.20
C HIS A 113 2.84 7.70 14.29
N ALA A 114 4.12 7.43 14.02
CA ALA A 114 4.51 6.33 13.14
C ALA A 114 5.82 5.67 13.55
N ILE A 115 5.96 4.40 13.20
CA ILE A 115 7.24 3.69 13.18
C ILE A 115 7.64 3.53 11.71
N THR A 116 8.80 4.04 11.33
CA THR A 116 9.34 3.92 9.98
C THR A 116 10.33 2.78 9.91
N LEU A 117 10.18 1.91 8.92
CA LEU A 117 11.14 0.87 8.56
C LEU A 117 11.74 1.24 7.20
N GLU A 118 13.05 1.40 7.15
CA GLU A 118 13.81 1.70 5.94
C GLU A 118 14.85 0.59 5.71
N VAL A 119 14.89 0.02 4.51
CA VAL A 119 15.92 -0.94 4.11
C VAL A 119 17.24 -0.18 3.95
N ASP A 120 18.17 -0.34 4.88
CA ASP A 120 19.50 0.27 4.82
C ASP A 120 20.39 -0.48 3.84
N SER A 121 20.50 -1.79 4.02
CA SER A 121 21.29 -2.68 3.17
C SER A 121 20.64 -4.05 3.02
N VAL A 122 20.96 -4.71 1.91
CA VAL A 122 20.62 -6.12 1.67
C VAL A 122 21.85 -6.80 1.09
N GLU A 123 22.27 -7.89 1.72
CA GLU A 123 23.36 -8.75 1.28
C GLU A 123 22.81 -10.08 0.79
N GLY A 124 23.39 -10.58 -0.31
CA GLY A 124 22.97 -11.82 -0.97
C GLY A 124 22.55 -11.60 -2.42
N GLU A 125 22.70 -12.65 -3.23
CA GLU A 125 22.45 -12.61 -4.67
C GLU A 125 21.14 -13.31 -5.06
N GLY A 126 20.62 -13.00 -6.25
CA GLY A 126 19.45 -13.67 -6.83
C GLY A 126 18.12 -13.33 -6.16
N ILE A 127 18.05 -12.22 -5.43
CA ILE A 127 16.82 -11.75 -4.78
C ILE A 127 15.83 -11.29 -5.85
N GLU A 128 14.61 -11.81 -5.82
CA GLU A 128 13.53 -11.38 -6.71
C GLU A 128 12.70 -10.25 -6.09
N TRP A 129 12.45 -10.36 -4.78
CA TRP A 129 11.84 -9.33 -3.95
C TRP A 129 12.14 -9.56 -2.48
N LEU A 130 12.10 -8.47 -1.71
CA LEU A 130 12.15 -8.49 -0.25
C LEU A 130 10.84 -7.89 0.29
N LEU A 131 10.11 -8.69 1.07
CA LEU A 131 9.00 -8.25 1.90
C LEU A 131 9.60 -7.86 3.25
N PHE A 132 9.98 -6.60 3.42
CA PHE A 132 10.70 -6.12 4.61
C PHE A 132 9.77 -5.74 5.77
N ALA A 133 8.46 -5.72 5.53
CA ALA A 133 7.45 -5.62 6.57
C ALA A 133 6.29 -6.58 6.22
N ASP A 134 6.05 -7.58 7.07
CA ASP A 134 4.93 -8.53 6.97
C ASP A 134 4.26 -8.66 8.34
N ILE A 135 3.26 -7.83 8.61
CA ILE A 135 2.59 -7.79 9.91
C ILE A 135 1.11 -8.19 9.75
N PRO A 136 0.76 -9.47 9.92
CA PRO A 136 -0.64 -9.89 10.03
C PRO A 136 -1.22 -9.47 11.39
N LEU A 137 -2.42 -8.90 11.35
CA LEU A 137 -3.12 -8.36 12.51
C LEU A 137 -4.42 -9.14 12.76
N SER A 138 -4.90 -9.11 14.00
CA SER A 138 -6.25 -9.56 14.36
C SER A 138 -7.35 -8.56 13.93
N LEU A 139 -6.95 -7.37 13.48
CA LEU A 139 -7.82 -6.36 12.88
C LEU A 139 -8.40 -6.83 11.53
N LYS A 140 -9.54 -6.28 11.15
CA LYS A 140 -10.25 -6.52 9.88
C LYS A 140 -10.04 -5.40 8.86
N GLY A 141 -9.49 -4.26 9.28
CA GLY A 141 -9.33 -3.07 8.46
C GLY A 141 -10.65 -2.33 8.21
N GLN A 142 -11.52 -2.30 9.23
CA GLN A 142 -12.84 -1.70 9.14
C GLN A 142 -12.95 -0.44 10.04
N PRO A 143 -13.76 0.57 9.67
CA PRO A 143 -13.88 1.82 10.43
C PRO A 143 -14.41 1.66 11.86
N GLU A 144 -15.16 0.60 12.15
CA GLU A 144 -15.82 0.36 13.45
C GLU A 144 -14.88 -0.24 14.50
N GLU A 145 -13.67 -0.66 14.11
CA GLU A 145 -12.69 -1.24 15.03
C GLU A 145 -12.11 -0.16 15.96
N ALA A 146 -11.86 -0.47 17.22
CA ALA A 146 -11.34 0.49 18.20
C ALA A 146 -9.91 0.96 17.91
N PHE A 147 -9.20 0.27 17.02
CA PHE A 147 -7.84 0.56 16.62
C PHE A 147 -7.68 0.31 15.12
N ALA A 148 -6.87 1.13 14.46
CA ALA A 148 -6.63 1.01 13.03
C ALA A 148 -5.13 1.09 12.74
N ALA A 149 -4.70 0.31 11.75
CA ALA A 149 -3.31 0.28 11.30
C ALA A 149 -3.22 0.39 9.78
N CYS A 150 -2.19 1.08 9.29
CA CYS A 150 -1.93 1.34 7.88
C CYS A 150 -0.43 1.26 7.59
N ALA A 151 -0.07 0.62 6.48
CA ALA A 151 1.27 0.71 5.90
C ALA A 151 1.24 1.76 4.80
N LEU A 152 2.10 2.77 4.90
CA LEU A 152 2.22 3.82 3.90
C LEU A 152 3.62 3.78 3.27
N ALA A 153 3.69 3.50 1.97
CA ALA A 153 4.93 3.61 1.21
C ALA A 153 5.45 5.05 1.29
N LEU A 154 6.74 5.23 1.50
CA LEU A 154 7.35 6.57 1.65
C LEU A 154 8.13 7.03 0.41
N ASN A 155 8.32 6.15 -0.58
CA ASN A 155 8.99 6.44 -1.83
C ASN A 155 8.61 5.43 -2.93
N LEU A 156 9.12 5.66 -4.15
CA LEU A 156 8.88 4.81 -5.32
C LEU A 156 9.58 3.45 -5.27
N LYS A 157 10.52 3.24 -4.33
CA LYS A 157 11.20 1.96 -4.14
C LYS A 157 10.33 0.95 -3.38
N THR A 158 9.39 1.46 -2.58
CA THR A 158 8.49 0.66 -1.76
C THR A 158 7.16 0.42 -2.45
N ARG A 159 6.77 -0.84 -2.56
CA ARG A 159 5.43 -1.25 -2.95
C ARG A 159 4.65 -1.70 -1.71
N VAL A 160 3.61 -0.94 -1.37
CA VAL A 160 2.53 -1.41 -0.49
C VAL A 160 1.39 -1.90 -1.39
N PRO A 161 0.98 -3.18 -1.33
CA PRO A 161 -0.07 -3.70 -2.21
C PRO A 161 -1.46 -3.13 -1.92
N ASP A 162 -1.68 -2.73 -0.67
CA ASP A 162 -2.96 -2.26 -0.18
C ASP A 162 -3.07 -0.73 -0.30
N LEU A 163 -4.29 -0.20 -0.44
CA LEU A 163 -4.53 1.23 -0.36
C LEU A 163 -4.17 1.76 1.05
N PRO A 164 -3.78 3.04 1.20
CA PRO A 164 -3.41 3.61 2.49
C PRO A 164 -4.66 3.86 3.36
N ARG A 165 -5.21 2.78 3.91
CA ARG A 165 -6.44 2.71 4.72
C ARG A 165 -6.25 1.72 5.89
N PRO A 166 -7.17 1.66 6.87
CA PRO A 166 -7.17 0.60 7.87
C PRO A 166 -7.05 -0.79 7.21
N ALA A 167 -6.12 -1.60 7.69
CA ALA A 167 -5.78 -2.89 7.11
C ALA A 167 -5.65 -4.00 8.16
N SER A 168 -5.94 -5.23 7.75
CA SER A 168 -5.74 -6.45 8.53
C SER A 168 -4.33 -7.04 8.41
N ARG A 169 -3.54 -6.55 7.46
CA ARG A 169 -2.15 -6.96 7.25
C ARG A 169 -1.36 -5.80 6.68
N LEU A 170 -0.23 -5.48 7.30
CA LEU A 170 0.69 -4.44 6.85
C LEU A 170 1.79 -5.09 6.03
N ARG A 171 1.95 -4.66 4.78
CA ARG A 171 2.94 -5.24 3.85
C ARG A 171 3.72 -4.16 3.12
N ALA A 172 5.03 -4.33 3.07
CA ALA A 172 5.90 -3.47 2.27
C ALA A 172 6.96 -4.30 1.55
N PHE A 173 6.96 -4.21 0.23
CA PHE A 173 7.91 -4.89 -0.65
C PHE A 173 8.90 -3.89 -1.24
N CYS A 174 10.11 -4.36 -1.53
CA CYS A 174 11.01 -3.74 -2.49
C CYS A 174 11.55 -4.78 -3.47
N TYR A 175 12.01 -4.29 -4.63
CA TYR A 175 12.45 -5.11 -5.75
C TYR A 175 13.82 -4.64 -6.22
N PRO A 176 14.71 -5.52 -6.73
CA PRO A 176 15.97 -5.10 -7.31
C PRO A 176 15.82 -4.07 -8.42
N ARG A 177 14.78 -4.21 -9.27
CA ARG A 177 14.49 -3.29 -10.38
C ARG A 177 14.24 -1.85 -9.92
N THR A 178 13.58 -1.67 -8.78
CA THR A 178 13.29 -0.34 -8.21
C THR A 178 14.31 0.08 -7.16
N GLY A 179 15.25 -0.80 -6.82
CA GLY A 179 16.22 -0.64 -5.74
C GLY A 179 15.73 -1.23 -4.42
N LEU A 180 16.57 -2.05 -3.78
CA LEU A 180 16.31 -2.62 -2.46
C LEU A 180 16.61 -1.60 -1.35
N SER A 181 17.83 -1.07 -1.31
CA SER A 181 18.25 -0.06 -0.34
C SER A 181 17.53 1.27 -0.54
N GLY A 182 17.14 1.88 0.58
CA GLY A 182 16.34 3.08 0.69
C GLY A 182 14.84 2.85 0.56
N ALA A 183 14.35 1.64 0.32
CA ALA A 183 12.92 1.37 0.38
C ALA A 183 12.41 1.59 1.82
N ALA A 184 11.41 2.44 1.98
CA ALA A 184 10.86 2.81 3.29
C ALA A 184 9.34 2.72 3.36
N VAL A 185 8.82 2.29 4.52
CA VAL A 185 7.40 2.27 4.88
C VAL A 185 7.19 2.89 6.25
N ALA A 186 6.12 3.66 6.41
CA ALA A 186 5.61 4.06 7.71
C ALA A 186 4.50 3.10 8.16
N LEU A 187 4.67 2.52 9.34
CA LEU A 187 3.63 1.83 10.09
C LEU A 187 2.91 2.87 10.95
N VAL A 188 1.69 3.20 10.56
CA VAL A 188 0.83 4.15 11.27
C VAL A 188 -0.26 3.35 11.95
N ALA A 189 -0.34 3.40 13.27
CA ALA A 189 -1.44 2.80 14.00
C ALA A 189 -1.91 3.73 15.12
N ALA A 190 -3.22 3.86 15.26
CA ALA A 190 -3.87 4.82 16.14
C ALA A 190 -5.36 4.45 16.33
N PRO A 191 -6.05 5.08 17.29
CA PRO A 191 -7.51 5.15 17.27
C PRO A 191 -8.02 5.65 15.89
N PRO A 192 -9.17 5.14 15.39
CA PRO A 192 -9.65 5.45 14.04
C PRO A 192 -9.81 6.94 13.74
N ASP A 193 -10.27 7.72 14.73
CA ASP A 193 -10.44 9.18 14.64
C ASP A 193 -9.11 9.94 14.52
N ARG A 194 -8.00 9.30 14.91
CA ARG A 194 -6.64 9.87 14.85
C ARG A 194 -5.81 9.39 13.67
N LEU A 195 -6.16 8.26 13.06
CA LEU A 195 -5.38 7.67 11.97
C LEU A 195 -5.16 8.66 10.81
N ARG A 196 -6.21 9.39 10.41
CA ARG A 196 -6.12 10.33 9.28
C ARG A 196 -5.14 11.47 9.57
N ALA A 197 -5.20 12.07 10.75
CA ALA A 197 -4.29 13.13 11.15
C ALA A 197 -2.83 12.61 11.19
N ALA A 198 -2.60 11.41 11.71
CA ALA A 198 -1.31 10.77 11.68
C ALA A 198 -0.78 10.57 10.24
N LEU A 199 -1.62 10.11 9.31
CA LEU A 199 -1.26 9.97 7.90
C LEU A 199 -0.91 11.33 7.26
N GLN A 200 -1.62 12.41 7.60
CA GLN A 200 -1.29 13.76 7.14
C GLN A 200 0.11 14.19 7.60
N GLU A 201 0.48 13.91 8.86
CA GLU A 201 1.81 14.22 9.37
C GLU A 201 2.90 13.41 8.68
N VAL A 202 2.69 12.11 8.48
CA VAL A 202 3.63 11.25 7.77
C VAL A 202 3.83 11.70 6.32
N VAL A 203 2.75 11.96 5.58
CA VAL A 203 2.84 12.43 4.18
C VAL A 203 3.50 13.80 4.10
N ARG A 204 3.26 14.70 5.07
CA ARG A 204 3.90 16.01 5.14
C ARG A 204 5.41 15.89 5.35
N ALA A 205 5.84 14.97 6.21
CA ALA A 205 7.25 14.73 6.52
C ALA A 205 8.00 13.94 5.43
N ALA A 206 7.30 13.15 4.60
CA ALA A 206 7.92 12.33 3.57
C ALA A 206 8.36 13.17 2.37
N PRO A 207 9.67 13.33 2.09
CA PRO A 207 10.16 14.24 1.05
C PRO A 207 9.73 13.79 -0.35
N GLU A 208 9.74 12.49 -0.63
CA GLU A 208 9.50 11.92 -1.96
C GLU A 208 8.01 11.76 -2.31
N LEU A 209 7.10 11.84 -1.33
CA LEU A 209 5.68 11.70 -1.60
C LEU A 209 5.09 13.00 -2.18
N PRO A 210 4.18 12.91 -3.17
CA PRO A 210 3.42 14.06 -3.63
C PRO A 210 2.52 14.56 -2.51
N LYS A 211 2.46 15.88 -2.35
CA LYS A 211 1.69 16.56 -1.31
C LYS A 211 0.64 17.43 -1.97
N SER A 212 -0.62 17.19 -1.64
CA SER A 212 -1.74 17.98 -2.15
C SER A 212 -2.70 18.32 -1.01
N PRO A 213 -3.07 19.59 -0.81
CA PRO A 213 -4.04 19.98 0.21
C PRO A 213 -5.47 19.52 -0.12
N ILE A 214 -5.69 19.01 -1.33
CA ILE A 214 -6.99 18.51 -1.81
C ILE A 214 -6.95 17.02 -2.15
N GLY A 215 -5.87 16.31 -1.85
CA GLY A 215 -5.67 14.90 -2.19
C GLY A 215 -5.08 14.08 -1.04
N GLY A 216 -4.99 12.77 -1.25
CA GLY A 216 -4.47 11.85 -0.24
C GLY A 216 -5.23 11.98 1.10
N PRO A 217 -4.54 12.08 2.25
CA PRO A 217 -5.20 12.14 3.55
C PRO A 217 -5.93 13.48 3.84
N TRP A 218 -5.78 14.50 2.99
CA TRP A 218 -6.54 15.76 3.03
C TRP A 218 -7.79 15.75 2.15
N ALA A 219 -8.02 14.68 1.38
CA ALA A 219 -9.12 14.65 0.40
C ALA A 219 -10.50 14.92 1.03
N LEU A 220 -10.75 14.46 2.26
CA LEU A 220 -12.03 14.69 2.95
C LEU A 220 -12.23 16.12 3.47
N ASP A 221 -11.15 16.91 3.57
CA ASP A 221 -11.19 18.29 4.06
C ASP A 221 -11.51 19.29 2.94
N SER A 222 -11.30 18.91 1.67
CA SER A 222 -11.61 19.76 0.53
C SER A 222 -13.11 19.66 0.18
N PRO A 223 -13.88 20.77 0.24
CA PRO A 223 -15.29 20.75 -0.16
C PRO A 223 -15.46 20.44 -1.66
N ASP A 224 -14.46 20.76 -2.48
CA ASP A 224 -14.49 20.52 -3.93
C ASP A 224 -14.54 19.03 -4.27
N ASN A 225 -13.99 18.17 -3.41
CA ASN A 225 -14.03 16.72 -3.58
C ASN A 225 -15.42 16.13 -3.37
N ARG A 226 -16.39 16.93 -2.92
CA ARG A 226 -17.82 16.57 -2.85
C ARG A 226 -18.63 17.13 -4.01
N GLY A 227 -18.01 17.94 -4.87
CA GLY A 227 -18.66 18.55 -6.02
C GLY A 227 -18.84 17.56 -7.17
N SER A 228 -19.90 17.76 -7.95
CA SER A 228 -20.05 17.08 -9.24
C SER A 228 -19.18 17.74 -10.31
N TYR A 229 -18.78 16.97 -11.31
CA TYR A 229 -18.03 17.45 -12.47
C TYR A 229 -18.62 16.91 -13.78
N LEU A 230 -18.35 17.57 -14.90
CA LEU A 230 -18.67 17.08 -16.25
C LEU A 230 -17.41 16.74 -17.02
N PHE A 231 -17.45 15.65 -17.78
CA PHE A 231 -16.45 15.38 -18.82
C PHE A 231 -16.79 16.13 -20.11
N ASN A 232 -15.81 16.83 -20.68
CA ASN A 232 -15.97 17.49 -21.97
C ASN A 232 -15.61 16.55 -23.15
N PHE A 233 -16.42 15.53 -23.40
CA PHE A 233 -16.08 14.58 -24.48
C PHE A 233 -15.97 15.23 -25.87
N THR A 234 -16.66 16.35 -26.10
CA THR A 234 -16.61 17.16 -27.33
C THR A 234 -16.94 18.62 -27.04
N ASP A 235 -16.70 19.48 -28.04
CA ASP A 235 -17.43 20.75 -28.22
C ASP A 235 -17.31 21.77 -27.08
N LEU A 236 -16.19 21.75 -26.34
CA LEU A 236 -15.78 22.82 -25.42
C LEU A 236 -14.62 23.59 -26.05
N THR A 237 -14.97 24.58 -26.87
CA THR A 237 -14.06 25.46 -27.62
C THR A 237 -14.12 26.90 -27.10
N GLU A 238 -13.34 27.78 -27.70
CA GLU A 238 -13.45 29.23 -27.44
C GLU A 238 -14.82 29.79 -27.86
N GLU A 239 -15.52 29.20 -28.83
CA GLU A 239 -16.86 29.68 -29.22
C GLU A 239 -17.96 29.16 -28.28
N THR A 240 -17.84 27.92 -27.80
CA THR A 240 -18.94 27.22 -27.09
C THR A 240 -18.84 27.26 -25.57
N VAL A 241 -17.73 27.75 -25.01
CA VAL A 241 -17.50 27.74 -23.54
C VAL A 241 -18.59 28.48 -22.74
N ASP A 242 -19.23 29.52 -23.28
CA ASP A 242 -20.33 30.21 -22.58
C ASP A 242 -21.57 29.31 -22.40
N ASP A 243 -21.85 28.42 -23.36
CA ASP A 243 -22.94 27.45 -23.25
C ASP A 243 -22.62 26.37 -22.21
N TRP A 244 -21.36 25.94 -22.13
CA TRP A 244 -20.89 25.06 -21.05
C TRP A 244 -20.98 25.73 -19.69
N ILE A 245 -20.60 27.00 -19.56
CA ILE A 245 -20.74 27.77 -18.33
C ILE A 245 -22.21 27.85 -17.91
N ARG A 246 -23.10 28.11 -18.87
CA ARG A 246 -24.56 28.17 -18.63
C ARG A 246 -25.08 26.82 -18.14
N LEU A 247 -24.74 25.73 -18.84
CA LEU A 247 -25.13 24.38 -18.49
C LEU A 247 -24.63 24.00 -17.08
N ALA A 248 -23.35 24.23 -16.79
CA ALA A 248 -22.76 23.93 -15.50
C ALA A 248 -23.50 24.67 -14.37
N LYS A 249 -23.79 25.96 -14.55
CA LYS A 249 -24.56 26.75 -13.59
C LYS A 249 -25.99 26.23 -13.41
N THR A 250 -26.68 25.87 -14.49
CA THR A 250 -28.04 25.29 -14.42
C THR A 250 -28.07 23.98 -13.64
N LEU A 251 -27.03 23.17 -13.75
CA LEU A 251 -26.92 21.88 -13.06
C LEU A 251 -26.26 21.97 -11.68
N GLY A 252 -25.82 23.15 -11.24
CA GLY A 252 -25.08 23.31 -9.99
C GLY A 252 -23.69 22.67 -10.01
N ILE A 253 -23.10 22.48 -11.19
CA ILE A 253 -21.78 21.89 -11.40
C ILE A 253 -20.72 22.98 -11.36
N THR A 254 -19.65 22.75 -10.60
CA THR A 254 -18.57 23.72 -10.37
C THR A 254 -17.24 23.27 -10.97
N GLN A 255 -17.21 22.15 -11.69
CA GLN A 255 -15.99 21.53 -12.19
C GLN A 255 -16.23 20.95 -13.59
N ILE A 256 -15.28 21.15 -14.49
CA ILE A 256 -15.24 20.51 -15.81
C ILE A 256 -13.89 19.81 -15.98
N ASP A 257 -13.95 18.52 -16.27
CA ASP A 257 -12.80 17.66 -16.51
C ASP A 257 -12.54 17.56 -18.01
N PHE A 258 -11.35 18.01 -18.41
CA PHE A 258 -10.87 17.92 -19.76
C PHE A 258 -10.45 16.47 -20.06
N HIS A 259 -11.19 15.78 -20.91
CA HIS A 259 -10.98 14.35 -21.14
C HIS A 259 -9.80 14.09 -22.11
N GLY A 260 -8.80 13.33 -21.68
CA GLY A 260 -7.71 12.88 -22.55
C GLY A 260 -8.20 11.98 -23.70
N GLY A 261 -7.49 11.93 -24.83
CA GLY A 261 -7.95 11.30 -26.07
C GLY A 261 -9.04 12.08 -26.84
N ARG A 262 -9.62 13.14 -26.25
CA ARG A 262 -10.58 14.03 -26.91
C ARG A 262 -10.10 15.47 -26.91
N SER A 263 -9.91 16.03 -25.72
CA SER A 263 -9.47 17.42 -25.53
C SER A 263 -7.96 17.57 -25.72
N PHE A 264 -7.20 16.56 -25.32
CA PHE A 264 -5.76 16.47 -25.53
C PHE A 264 -5.36 15.02 -25.79
N ARG A 265 -4.17 14.78 -26.35
CA ARG A 265 -3.66 13.44 -26.64
C ARG A 265 -3.14 12.76 -25.36
N PHE A 266 -3.46 11.48 -25.19
CA PHE A 266 -2.92 10.69 -24.08
C PHE A 266 -1.40 10.53 -24.19
N GLY A 267 -0.68 10.71 -23.09
CA GLY A 267 0.77 10.55 -22.97
C GLY A 267 1.53 11.87 -22.88
N ASP A 268 1.28 12.81 -23.78
CA ASP A 268 1.98 14.10 -23.86
C ASP A 268 1.10 15.33 -23.63
N CYS A 269 -0.21 15.12 -23.44
CA CYS A 269 -1.18 16.19 -23.22
C CYS A 269 -1.23 17.25 -24.34
N GLU A 270 -0.84 16.89 -25.56
CA GLU A 270 -0.94 17.77 -26.74
C GLU A 270 -2.43 18.13 -26.99
N PRO A 271 -2.84 19.41 -26.97
CA PRO A 271 -4.23 19.78 -27.20
C PRO A 271 -4.74 19.34 -28.58
N ASN A 272 -6.00 18.94 -28.66
CA ASN A 272 -6.61 18.56 -29.94
C ASN A 272 -6.66 19.79 -30.87
N PRO A 273 -5.97 19.78 -32.03
CA PRO A 273 -5.86 20.96 -32.89
C PRO A 273 -7.18 21.35 -33.56
N LYS A 274 -8.17 20.45 -33.60
CA LYS A 274 -9.52 20.78 -34.10
C LYS A 274 -10.33 21.58 -33.07
N THR A 275 -10.18 21.27 -31.79
CA THR A 275 -10.89 21.93 -30.69
C THR A 275 -10.14 23.17 -30.21
N TYR A 276 -8.81 23.12 -30.25
CA TYR A 276 -7.89 24.13 -29.75
C TYR A 276 -6.88 24.50 -30.87
N PRO A 277 -7.29 25.31 -31.87
CA PRO A 277 -6.48 25.56 -33.08
C PRO A 277 -5.17 26.32 -32.82
N ARG A 278 -5.07 27.05 -31.70
CA ARG A 278 -3.82 27.67 -31.24
C ARG A 278 -3.11 26.86 -30.16
N GLY A 279 -3.41 25.55 -30.09
CA GLY A 279 -2.85 24.62 -29.12
C GLY A 279 -3.15 25.03 -27.68
N ILE A 280 -2.12 25.06 -26.83
CA ILE A 280 -2.23 25.38 -25.41
C ILE A 280 -2.87 26.76 -25.18
N ALA A 281 -2.63 27.73 -26.07
CA ALA A 281 -3.20 29.06 -25.94
C ALA A 281 -4.75 29.05 -26.05
N SER A 282 -5.31 28.26 -26.97
CA SER A 282 -6.76 28.09 -27.10
C SER A 282 -7.35 27.36 -25.89
N LEU A 283 -6.72 26.26 -25.45
CA LEU A 283 -7.15 25.52 -24.25
C LEU A 283 -7.13 26.43 -23.01
N LYS A 284 -6.08 27.22 -22.85
CA LYS A 284 -5.96 28.19 -21.75
C LYS A 284 -7.05 29.26 -21.80
N ALA A 285 -7.37 29.81 -22.97
CA ALA A 285 -8.44 30.81 -23.10
C ALA A 285 -9.81 30.28 -22.65
N VAL A 286 -10.10 29.01 -22.94
CA VAL A 286 -11.30 28.32 -22.44
C VAL A 286 -11.26 28.17 -20.91
N ILE A 287 -10.14 27.67 -20.36
CA ILE A 287 -9.96 27.51 -18.90
C ILE A 287 -10.09 28.85 -18.16
N ASP A 288 -9.53 29.92 -18.69
CA ASP A 288 -9.60 31.25 -18.08
C ASP A 288 -11.06 31.75 -18.01
N ARG A 289 -11.88 31.46 -19.02
CA ARG A 289 -13.33 31.78 -19.01
C ARG A 289 -14.11 30.93 -18.02
N LEU A 290 -13.79 29.64 -17.88
CA LEU A 290 -14.37 28.79 -16.84
C LEU A 290 -14.04 29.33 -15.43
N HIS A 291 -12.77 29.66 -15.19
CA HIS A 291 -12.34 30.24 -13.92
C HIS A 291 -13.00 31.58 -13.62
N ALA A 292 -13.14 32.46 -14.62
CA ALA A 292 -13.87 33.72 -14.48
C ALA A 292 -15.35 33.51 -14.09
N ALA A 293 -15.93 32.37 -14.47
CA ALA A 293 -17.28 31.96 -14.09
C ALA A 293 -17.35 31.16 -12.77
N GLY A 294 -16.23 30.95 -12.07
CA GLY A 294 -16.14 30.18 -10.84
C GLY A 294 -16.16 28.65 -11.03
N ILE A 295 -15.89 28.17 -12.23
CA ILE A 295 -15.84 26.74 -12.58
C ILE A 295 -14.38 26.30 -12.66
N LYS A 296 -14.02 25.23 -11.94
CA LYS A 296 -12.66 24.66 -11.97
C LYS A 296 -12.46 23.80 -13.21
N ALA A 297 -11.23 23.77 -13.72
CA ALA A 297 -10.83 22.90 -14.81
C ALA A 297 -9.88 21.79 -14.33
N GLY A 298 -10.27 20.53 -14.51
CA GLY A 298 -9.42 19.35 -14.28
C GLY A 298 -8.87 18.78 -15.58
N LEU A 299 -7.73 18.10 -15.55
CA LEU A 299 -7.27 17.26 -16.67
C LEU A 299 -7.49 15.79 -16.31
N HIS A 300 -8.35 15.12 -17.05
CA HIS A 300 -8.61 13.70 -16.85
C HIS A 300 -7.68 12.87 -17.74
N THR A 301 -6.48 12.62 -17.23
CA THR A 301 -5.34 12.15 -18.05
C THR A 301 -5.29 10.65 -18.29
N TYR A 302 -5.87 9.82 -17.43
CA TYR A 302 -5.68 8.36 -17.41
C TYR A 302 -4.19 7.98 -17.62
N ALA A 303 -3.38 8.07 -16.56
CA ALA A 303 -1.92 7.87 -16.63
C ALA A 303 -1.46 6.50 -17.19
N MET A 304 -2.36 5.54 -17.38
CA MET A 304 -2.13 4.23 -17.99
C MET A 304 -2.48 4.16 -19.50
N PHE A 305 -3.02 5.23 -20.10
CA PHE A 305 -3.29 5.32 -21.52
C PHE A 305 -2.23 6.16 -22.24
N ILE A 306 -1.89 5.74 -23.45
CA ILE A 306 -0.99 6.47 -24.33
C ILE A 306 -1.47 6.34 -25.78
N ASP A 307 -1.56 7.45 -26.49
CA ASP A 307 -1.94 7.44 -27.90
C ASP A 307 -0.78 6.90 -28.74
N LYS A 308 -1.06 6.03 -29.72
CA LYS A 308 0.00 5.46 -30.57
C LYS A 308 0.78 6.53 -31.34
N ARG A 309 0.19 7.68 -31.62
CA ARG A 309 0.85 8.82 -32.31
C ARG A 309 1.65 9.70 -31.35
N CYS A 310 1.62 9.43 -30.06
CA CYS A 310 2.46 10.12 -29.09
C CYS A 310 3.95 9.88 -29.43
N PRO A 311 4.83 10.88 -29.33
CA PRO A 311 6.26 10.71 -29.62
C PRO A 311 6.96 9.66 -28.74
N TRP A 312 6.39 9.32 -27.60
CA TRP A 312 6.88 8.23 -26.76
C TRP A 312 6.61 6.83 -27.36
N VAL A 313 5.74 6.71 -28.37
CA VAL A 313 5.33 5.42 -28.97
C VAL A 313 5.78 5.29 -30.42
N THR A 314 5.60 6.33 -31.24
CA THR A 314 5.85 6.29 -32.69
C THR A 314 7.03 7.20 -33.08
N PRO A 315 7.91 6.78 -34.00
CA PRO A 315 7.89 5.50 -34.74
C PRO A 315 8.46 4.31 -33.95
N VAL A 316 9.25 4.57 -32.91
CA VAL A 316 9.86 3.55 -32.06
C VAL A 316 9.44 3.81 -30.61
N PRO A 317 8.83 2.83 -29.91
CA PRO A 317 8.44 3.00 -28.52
C PRO A 317 9.63 3.30 -27.61
N HIS A 318 9.46 4.28 -26.72
CA HIS A 318 10.46 4.67 -25.73
C HIS A 318 10.83 3.46 -24.84
N PRO A 319 12.11 3.24 -24.52
CA PRO A 319 12.55 2.07 -23.75
C PRO A 319 11.92 1.94 -22.35
N ASP A 320 11.48 3.07 -21.77
CA ASP A 320 10.83 3.11 -20.45
C ASP A 320 9.35 2.71 -20.47
N LEU A 321 8.73 2.53 -21.64
CA LEU A 321 7.38 2.01 -21.72
C LEU A 321 7.34 0.56 -21.24
N GLY A 322 6.36 0.23 -20.39
CA GLY A 322 6.13 -1.12 -19.92
C GLY A 322 5.82 -2.08 -21.07
N LYS A 323 6.47 -3.25 -21.07
CA LYS A 323 6.22 -4.34 -22.02
C LYS A 323 5.65 -5.53 -21.24
N ASP A 324 4.51 -6.03 -21.67
CA ASP A 324 3.85 -7.17 -21.02
C ASP A 324 4.27 -8.51 -21.63
N ALA A 325 4.48 -8.55 -22.95
CA ALA A 325 4.90 -9.74 -23.67
C ALA A 325 5.85 -9.39 -24.82
N THR A 326 6.71 -10.34 -25.17
CA THR A 326 7.53 -10.30 -26.38
C THR A 326 7.15 -11.49 -27.25
N PHE A 327 6.86 -11.22 -28.51
CA PHE A 327 6.52 -12.24 -29.50
C PHE A 327 7.65 -12.33 -30.52
N THR A 328 8.00 -13.55 -30.91
CA THR A 328 8.87 -13.77 -32.07
C THR A 328 7.99 -13.92 -33.29
N LEU A 329 8.25 -13.14 -34.33
CA LEU A 329 7.54 -13.26 -35.59
C LEU A 329 7.87 -14.62 -36.25
N ALA A 330 6.87 -15.30 -36.80
CA ALA A 330 7.07 -16.57 -37.48
C ALA A 330 7.82 -16.40 -38.82
N THR A 331 7.70 -15.23 -39.43
CA THR A 331 8.39 -14.82 -40.66
C THR A 331 8.71 -13.32 -40.58
N GLU A 332 9.67 -12.87 -41.38
CA GLU A 332 9.98 -11.44 -41.49
C GLU A 332 8.77 -10.63 -42.01
N LEU A 333 8.64 -9.38 -41.56
CA LEU A 333 7.68 -8.42 -42.11
C LEU A 333 8.29 -7.76 -43.34
N SER A 334 7.50 -7.58 -44.41
CA SER A 334 7.91 -6.74 -45.54
C SER A 334 8.05 -5.28 -45.10
N ALA A 335 8.87 -4.50 -45.80
CA ALA A 335 9.06 -3.07 -45.50
C ALA A 335 7.74 -2.25 -45.54
N ASP A 336 6.74 -2.74 -46.26
CA ASP A 336 5.42 -2.10 -46.42
C ASP A 336 4.34 -2.65 -45.46
N ALA A 337 4.70 -3.54 -44.52
CA ALA A 337 3.75 -4.16 -43.59
C ALA A 337 3.39 -3.26 -42.39
#